data_AF-A0A7C2U2R0-F1
#
_entry.id   AF-A0A7C2U2R0-F1
#
_cell.length_a   1.000
_cell.length_b   1.000
_cell.length_c   1.000
_cell.angle_alpha   90.00
_cell.angle_beta   90.00
_cell.angle_gamma   90.00
#
_symmetry.space_group_name_H-M   'P 1'
#
loop_
_entity.id
_entity.type
_entity.pdbx_description
1 polymer ?
#
loop_
_entity_poly.entity_id
_entity_poly.type
_entity_poly.pdbx_seq_one_letter_code
_entity_poly.pdbx_strand_id
1 'polypeptide(L)'
;MPARLESLFSNLKQANYKITSEESRWYNCTAFAAGETHRWWWPIGAYWPEQAPRHETIESFILAFRALGYAPCDDGALEVGYEKVAIYADESGVPTHMARQLPSGMWTSKCGSLQDIEHETSEALAGFGPSAYGVVVRFLKRSMQK
;
A
#
# COMPACT_ATOMS: atom_id res chain seq x y z
N MET A 1 -17.40 9.14 -1.59
CA MET A 1 -17.91 10.07 -0.54
C MET A 1 -16.93 10.08 0.62
N PRO A 2 -16.29 11.22 0.94
CA PRO A 2 -15.29 11.36 2.03
C PRO A 2 -15.72 10.69 3.35
N ALA A 3 -16.98 10.87 3.75
CA ALA A 3 -17.54 10.32 4.99
C ALA A 3 -17.42 8.79 5.13
N ARG A 4 -17.47 8.03 4.03
CA ARG A 4 -17.33 6.56 4.06
C ARG A 4 -15.88 6.14 4.28
N LEU A 5 -14.92 6.86 3.73
CA LEU A 5 -13.50 6.58 3.92
C LEU A 5 -13.10 6.90 5.36
N GLU A 6 -13.52 8.05 5.89
CA GLU A 6 -13.26 8.47 7.27
C GLU A 6 -13.93 7.60 8.34
N SER A 7 -15.02 6.90 8.00
CA SER A 7 -15.62 5.92 8.92
C SER A 7 -14.84 4.61 8.98
N LEU A 8 -14.16 4.24 7.89
CA LEU A 8 -13.33 3.03 7.82
C LEU A 8 -11.91 3.29 8.33
N PHE A 9 -11.36 4.46 8.01
CA PHE A 9 -10.00 4.89 8.34
C PHE A 9 -10.07 6.18 9.15
N SER A 10 -10.19 6.05 10.46
CA SER A 10 -10.42 7.18 11.37
C SER A 10 -9.32 8.24 11.31
N ASN A 11 -8.08 7.86 11.03
CA ASN A 11 -6.94 8.76 10.87
C ASN A 11 -7.10 9.73 9.67
N LEU A 12 -7.89 9.38 8.66
CA LEU A 12 -8.15 10.28 7.52
C LEU A 12 -8.89 11.56 7.92
N LYS A 13 -9.58 11.57 9.07
CA LYS A 13 -10.24 12.80 9.58
C LYS A 13 -9.26 13.89 9.96
N GLN A 14 -8.02 13.50 10.29
CA GLN A 14 -6.96 14.39 10.74
C GLN A 14 -5.86 14.56 9.69
N ALA A 15 -5.86 13.72 8.65
CA ALA A 15 -4.88 13.76 7.57
C ALA A 15 -5.41 14.56 6.38
N ASN A 16 -4.52 15.28 5.70
CA ASN A 16 -4.85 15.80 4.39
C ASN A 16 -4.85 14.64 3.38
N TYR A 17 -5.99 14.42 2.73
CA TYR A 17 -6.13 13.42 1.68
C TYR A 17 -7.02 13.92 0.54
N LYS A 18 -6.86 13.32 -0.63
CA LYS A 18 -7.64 13.62 -1.83
C LYS A 18 -8.06 12.33 -2.51
N ILE A 19 -9.32 12.26 -2.93
CA ILE A 19 -9.81 11.19 -3.81
C ILE A 19 -9.30 11.44 -5.22
N THR A 20 -8.70 10.43 -5.85
CA THR A 20 -8.07 10.55 -7.18
C THR A 20 -8.70 9.66 -8.24
N SER A 21 -9.67 8.81 -7.88
CA SER A 21 -10.39 7.96 -8.84
C SER A 21 -11.84 7.66 -8.44
N GLU A 22 -12.57 7.03 -9.34
CA GLU A 22 -13.88 6.42 -9.06
C GLU A 22 -13.73 5.10 -8.29
N GLU A 23 -14.84 4.57 -7.74
CA GLU A 23 -14.80 3.27 -7.08
C GLU A 23 -14.51 2.15 -8.09
N SER A 24 -13.56 1.29 -7.77
CA SER A 24 -13.18 0.17 -8.63
C SER A 24 -12.94 -1.10 -7.83
N ARG A 25 -13.32 -2.24 -8.41
CA ARG A 25 -13.04 -3.60 -7.90
C ARG A 25 -12.04 -4.36 -8.77
N TRP A 26 -11.48 -3.72 -9.79
CA TRP A 26 -10.63 -4.39 -10.79
C TRP A 26 -9.22 -4.71 -10.31
N TYR A 27 -8.78 -4.05 -9.26
CA TYR A 27 -7.47 -4.23 -8.63
C TYR A 27 -7.55 -3.86 -7.14
N ASN A 28 -6.58 -4.33 -6.37
CA ASN A 28 -6.46 -4.10 -4.93
C ASN A 28 -5.25 -3.22 -4.57
N CYS A 29 -5.06 -2.94 -3.28
CA CYS A 29 -3.96 -2.13 -2.75
C CYS A 29 -2.57 -2.64 -3.14
N THR A 30 -2.34 -3.94 -3.09
CA THR A 30 -1.04 -4.52 -3.44
C THR A 30 -0.72 -4.31 -4.93
N ALA A 31 -1.69 -4.53 -5.81
CA ALA A 31 -1.53 -4.27 -7.24
C ALA A 31 -1.31 -2.78 -7.51
N PHE A 32 -2.09 -1.93 -6.84
CA PHE A 32 -1.97 -0.49 -6.98
C PHE A 32 -0.61 0.02 -6.53
N ALA A 33 -0.09 -0.48 -5.40
CA ALA A 33 1.26 -0.17 -4.91
C ALA A 33 2.33 -0.64 -5.91
N ALA A 34 2.15 -1.79 -6.56
CA ALA A 34 3.01 -2.29 -7.64
C ALA A 34 2.92 -1.48 -8.95
N GLY A 35 1.97 -0.54 -9.06
CA GLY A 35 1.79 0.28 -10.26
C GLY A 35 0.79 -0.29 -11.26
N GLU A 36 -0.06 -1.22 -10.85
CA GLU A 36 -0.98 -1.92 -11.73
C GLU A 36 -2.45 -1.71 -11.35
N THR A 37 -3.28 -1.52 -12.37
CA THR A 37 -4.73 -1.30 -12.23
C THR A 37 -5.58 -2.30 -13.03
N HIS A 38 -4.95 -3.33 -13.62
CA HIS A 38 -5.61 -4.28 -14.53
C HIS A 38 -5.74 -5.71 -13.97
N ARG A 39 -5.20 -5.99 -12.77
CA ARG A 39 -5.29 -7.28 -12.08
C ARG A 39 -5.15 -7.13 -10.57
N TRP A 40 -5.56 -8.15 -9.84
CA TRP A 40 -5.35 -8.25 -8.38
C TRP A 40 -4.01 -8.91 -8.07
N TRP A 41 -3.35 -8.42 -7.03
CA TRP A 41 -2.14 -9.02 -6.48
C TRP A 41 -2.39 -9.55 -5.08
N TRP A 42 -2.22 -10.85 -4.87
CA TRP A 42 -2.28 -11.46 -3.55
C TRP A 42 -1.60 -12.84 -3.58
N PRO A 43 -0.90 -13.29 -2.52
CA PRO A 43 -0.20 -14.58 -2.52
C PRO A 43 -1.10 -15.78 -2.84
N ILE A 44 -2.38 -15.69 -2.51
CA ILE A 44 -3.37 -16.75 -2.67
C ILE A 44 -4.54 -16.23 -3.52
N GLY A 45 -4.93 -16.99 -4.56
CA GLY A 45 -6.14 -16.73 -5.34
C GLY A 45 -6.08 -15.56 -6.34
N ALA A 46 -4.94 -14.88 -6.46
CA ALA A 46 -4.72 -13.79 -7.41
C ALA A 46 -3.33 -13.89 -8.05
N TYR A 47 -2.94 -12.88 -8.84
CA TYR A 47 -1.59 -12.84 -9.38
C TYR A 47 -0.56 -12.66 -8.24
N TRP A 48 0.55 -13.39 -8.34
CA TRP A 48 1.69 -13.26 -7.44
C TRP A 48 2.97 -13.61 -8.21
N PRO A 49 4.06 -12.83 -8.08
CA PRO A 49 5.34 -13.15 -8.71
C PRO A 49 5.83 -14.55 -8.33
N GLU A 50 6.32 -15.32 -9.32
CA GLU A 50 6.75 -16.71 -9.12
C GLU A 50 7.95 -16.83 -8.17
N GLN A 51 8.77 -15.77 -8.08
CA GLN A 51 9.95 -15.71 -7.23
C GLN A 51 9.61 -15.52 -5.74
N ALA A 52 8.35 -15.19 -5.42
CA ALA A 52 7.90 -14.94 -4.07
C ALA A 52 7.05 -16.11 -3.53
N PRO A 53 7.26 -16.54 -2.28
CA PRO A 53 6.44 -17.57 -1.67
C PRO A 53 4.94 -17.19 -1.67
N ARG A 54 4.07 -18.15 -1.94
CA ARG A 54 2.61 -17.99 -1.91
C ARG A 54 2.05 -18.14 -0.49
N HIS A 55 2.58 -17.33 0.42
CA HIS A 55 2.13 -17.24 1.81
C HIS A 55 1.83 -15.80 2.17
N GLU A 56 0.83 -15.56 3.00
CA GLU A 56 0.47 -14.23 3.51
C GLU A 56 1.40 -13.81 4.65
N THR A 57 2.68 -13.59 4.30
CA THR A 57 3.71 -13.17 5.25
C THR A 57 4.41 -11.92 4.74
N ILE A 58 4.97 -11.13 5.66
CA ILE A 58 5.73 -9.94 5.30
C ILE A 58 6.90 -10.27 4.38
N GLU A 59 7.62 -11.38 4.62
CA GLU A 59 8.73 -11.80 3.75
C GLU A 59 8.26 -12.11 2.32
N SER A 60 7.09 -12.75 2.15
CA SER A 60 6.54 -12.97 0.81
C SER A 60 6.30 -11.67 0.05
N PHE A 61 5.77 -10.65 0.73
CA PHE A 61 5.54 -9.33 0.13
C PHE A 61 6.85 -8.61 -0.20
N ILE A 62 7.85 -8.69 0.69
CA ILE A 62 9.20 -8.19 0.42
C ILE A 62 9.78 -8.85 -0.85
N LEU A 63 9.70 -10.17 -0.96
CA LEU A 63 10.21 -10.91 -2.12
C LEU A 63 9.43 -10.60 -3.40
N ALA A 64 8.11 -10.42 -3.32
CA ALA A 64 7.30 -10.03 -4.46
C ALA A 64 7.70 -8.65 -5.00
N PHE A 65 7.91 -7.68 -4.11
CA PHE A 65 8.35 -6.33 -4.52
C PHE A 65 9.83 -6.28 -4.90
N ARG A 66 10.68 -7.18 -4.39
CA ARG A 66 12.05 -7.38 -4.90
C ARG A 66 12.06 -7.73 -6.38
N ALA A 67 11.09 -8.51 -6.88
CA ALA A 67 10.96 -8.79 -8.31
C ALA A 67 10.67 -7.52 -9.16
N LEU A 68 10.20 -6.45 -8.52
CA LEU A 68 9.98 -5.12 -9.12
C LEU A 68 11.16 -4.15 -8.89
N GLY A 69 12.27 -4.65 -8.35
CA GLY A 69 13.48 -3.86 -8.06
C GLY A 69 13.49 -3.16 -6.71
N TYR A 70 12.51 -3.43 -5.83
CA TYR A 70 12.49 -2.85 -4.49
C TYR A 70 13.41 -3.59 -3.52
N ALA A 71 14.00 -2.88 -2.58
CA ALA A 71 14.75 -3.41 -1.46
C ALA A 71 14.30 -2.77 -0.14
N PRO A 72 14.41 -3.46 1.01
CA PRO A 72 14.11 -2.87 2.31
C PRO A 72 14.87 -1.56 2.56
N CYS A 73 14.22 -0.61 3.21
CA CYS A 73 14.82 0.64 3.68
C CYS A 73 14.33 1.00 5.08
N ASP A 74 14.98 2.00 5.68
CA ASP A 74 14.77 2.34 7.09
C ASP A 74 13.41 2.99 7.36
N ASP A 75 12.96 3.89 6.47
CA ASP A 75 11.77 4.70 6.68
C ASP A 75 11.02 5.07 5.40
N GLY A 76 9.88 5.73 5.57
CA GLY A 76 9.05 6.31 4.51
C GLY A 76 9.38 7.76 4.13
N ALA A 77 10.49 8.35 4.62
CA ALA A 77 10.84 9.72 4.28
C ALA A 77 11.12 9.87 2.78
N LEU A 78 10.72 10.97 2.16
CA LEU A 78 10.96 11.22 0.74
C LEU A 78 12.47 11.21 0.46
N GLU A 79 12.90 10.40 -0.50
CA GLU A 79 14.28 10.32 -0.96
C GLU A 79 14.31 10.57 -2.46
N VAL A 80 14.93 11.68 -2.88
CA VAL A 80 14.97 12.08 -4.31
C VAL A 80 15.61 10.98 -5.16
N GLY A 81 14.92 10.61 -6.25
CA GLY A 81 15.36 9.55 -7.14
C GLY A 81 14.93 8.14 -6.73
N TYR A 82 14.19 7.99 -5.63
CA TYR A 82 13.63 6.72 -5.19
C TYR A 82 12.11 6.77 -5.09
N GLU A 83 11.49 5.63 -5.39
CA GLU A 83 10.09 5.36 -5.12
C GLU A 83 10.01 4.39 -3.94
N LYS A 84 9.12 4.67 -2.97
CA LYS A 84 8.94 3.85 -1.78
C LYS A 84 7.58 3.19 -1.74
N VAL A 85 7.49 2.03 -1.08
CA VAL A 85 6.22 1.40 -0.69
C VAL A 85 6.23 1.06 0.79
N ALA A 86 5.06 1.10 1.40
CA ALA A 86 4.82 0.71 2.78
C ALA A 86 4.01 -0.58 2.82
N ILE A 87 4.42 -1.54 3.63
CA ILE A 87 3.66 -2.77 3.93
C ILE A 87 3.02 -2.60 5.30
N TYR A 88 1.71 -2.85 5.37
CA TYR A 88 0.94 -2.80 6.61
C TYR A 88 0.60 -4.21 7.05
N ALA A 89 0.51 -4.39 8.37
CA ALA A 89 0.11 -5.65 8.97
C ALA A 89 -0.80 -5.42 10.17
N ASP A 90 -1.67 -6.39 10.43
CA ASP A 90 -2.45 -6.46 11.66
C ASP A 90 -1.60 -6.83 12.89
N GLU A 91 -2.24 -6.93 14.05
CA GLU A 91 -1.59 -7.27 15.33
C GLU A 91 -0.95 -8.67 15.33
N SER A 92 -1.37 -9.57 14.43
CA SER A 92 -0.79 -10.90 14.25
C SER A 92 0.38 -10.92 13.27
N GLY A 93 0.71 -9.78 12.66
CA GLY A 93 1.78 -9.65 11.67
C GLY A 93 1.39 -10.14 10.27
N VAL A 94 0.10 -10.35 10.02
CA VAL A 94 -0.41 -10.75 8.70
C VAL A 94 -0.52 -9.50 7.81
N PRO A 95 0.00 -9.52 6.57
CA PRO A 95 -0.12 -8.39 5.65
C PRO A 95 -1.58 -8.10 5.31
N THR A 96 -1.96 -6.82 5.37
CA THR A 96 -3.34 -6.35 5.18
C THR A 96 -3.46 -5.29 4.09
N HIS A 97 -2.41 -4.49 3.89
CA HIS A 97 -2.42 -3.36 2.96
C HIS A 97 -1.02 -2.99 2.47
N MET A 98 -1.00 -2.22 1.38
CA MET A 98 0.19 -1.54 0.88
C MET A 98 -0.15 -0.16 0.31
N ALA A 99 0.80 0.77 0.48
CA ALA A 99 0.74 2.12 -0.09
C ALA A 99 2.04 2.40 -0.87
N ARG A 100 1.98 3.31 -1.85
CA ARG A 100 3.17 3.78 -2.61
C ARG A 100 3.39 5.27 -2.41
N GLN A 101 4.64 5.70 -2.27
CA GLN A 101 5.01 7.09 -2.22
C GLN A 101 5.10 7.69 -3.64
N LEU A 102 4.51 8.87 -3.80
CA LEU A 102 4.59 9.69 -5.00
C LEU A 102 5.85 10.57 -4.98
N PRO A 103 6.31 11.08 -6.14
CA PRO A 103 7.46 11.99 -6.21
C PRO A 103 7.29 13.28 -5.38
N SER A 104 6.06 13.66 -5.03
CA SER A 104 5.75 14.79 -4.16
C SER A 104 6.03 14.52 -2.67
N GLY A 105 6.31 13.28 -2.28
CA GLY A 105 6.39 12.85 -0.88
C GLY A 105 5.04 12.38 -0.30
N MET A 106 3.94 12.68 -0.97
CA MET A 106 2.62 12.14 -0.63
C MET A 106 2.56 10.64 -0.87
N TRP A 107 1.63 9.96 -0.23
CA TRP A 107 1.38 8.54 -0.41
C TRP A 107 0.09 8.32 -1.20
N THR A 108 0.00 7.19 -1.90
CA THR A 108 -1.19 6.79 -2.64
C THR A 108 -1.60 5.35 -2.34
N SER A 109 -2.91 5.14 -2.22
CA SER A 109 -3.49 3.87 -1.79
C SER A 109 -4.83 3.60 -2.46
N LYS A 110 -5.07 2.33 -2.78
CA LYS A 110 -6.39 1.80 -3.16
C LYS A 110 -7.14 1.35 -1.92
N CYS A 111 -8.28 1.97 -1.62
CA CYS A 111 -9.05 1.70 -0.40
C CYS A 111 -10.06 0.56 -0.62
N GLY A 112 -9.60 -0.69 -0.62
CA GLY A 112 -10.46 -1.87 -0.77
C GLY A 112 -11.20 -1.84 -2.11
N SER A 113 -12.53 -1.94 -2.10
CA SER A 113 -13.37 -1.79 -3.31
C SER A 113 -13.74 -0.34 -3.65
N LEU A 114 -13.22 0.64 -2.89
CA LEU A 114 -13.60 2.06 -3.00
C LEU A 114 -12.69 2.81 -3.98
N GLN A 115 -12.46 4.09 -3.75
CA GLN A 115 -11.59 4.93 -4.57
C GLN A 115 -10.11 4.72 -4.26
N ASP A 116 -9.25 5.25 -5.13
CA ASP A 116 -7.88 5.59 -4.80
C ASP A 116 -7.83 6.94 -4.10
N ILE A 117 -6.84 7.09 -3.24
CA ILE A 117 -6.56 8.34 -2.57
C ILE A 117 -5.07 8.70 -2.65
N GLU A 118 -4.80 9.99 -2.55
CA GLU A 118 -3.52 10.54 -2.11
C GLU A 118 -3.67 10.97 -0.65
N HIS A 119 -2.66 10.73 0.18
CA HIS A 119 -2.67 11.06 1.61
C HIS A 119 -1.27 11.46 2.11
N GLU A 120 -1.23 12.30 3.13
CA GLU A 120 0.00 12.98 3.59
C GLU A 120 1.06 12.06 4.15
N THR A 121 0.67 11.08 4.96
CA THR A 121 1.62 10.21 5.66
C THR A 121 1.30 8.75 5.39
N SER A 122 2.29 7.88 5.51
CA SER A 122 2.06 6.43 5.48
C SER A 122 1.14 5.96 6.62
N GLU A 123 0.96 6.74 7.67
CA GLU A 123 0.13 6.36 8.83
C GLU A 123 -1.34 6.80 8.69
N ALA A 124 -1.68 7.57 7.65
CA ALA A 124 -3.02 8.13 7.45
C ALA A 124 -4.13 7.06 7.28
N LEU A 125 -3.75 5.87 6.82
CA LEU A 125 -4.64 4.70 6.69
C LEU A 125 -4.41 3.63 7.77
N ALA A 126 -3.45 3.86 8.68
CA ALA A 126 -3.18 2.93 9.77
C ALA A 126 -4.32 2.93 10.80
N GLY A 127 -4.48 1.81 11.50
CA GLY A 127 -5.42 1.67 12.59
C GLY A 127 -5.74 0.21 12.89
N PHE A 128 -6.49 -0.01 13.97
CA PHE A 128 -6.96 -1.33 14.37
C PHE A 128 -8.49 -1.36 14.36
N GLY A 129 -9.06 -2.52 14.03
CA GLY A 129 -10.51 -2.72 13.93
C GLY A 129 -10.92 -3.49 12.69
N PRO A 130 -12.22 -3.76 12.52
CA PRO A 130 -12.75 -4.71 11.53
C PRO A 130 -12.57 -4.28 10.07
N SER A 131 -12.22 -3.01 9.82
CA SER A 131 -11.96 -2.49 8.47
C SER A 131 -10.60 -1.80 8.38
N ALA A 132 -9.77 -1.95 9.41
CA ALA A 132 -8.52 -1.25 9.50
C ALA A 132 -7.40 -2.00 8.79
N TYR A 133 -6.42 -1.26 8.30
CA TYR A 133 -5.27 -1.82 7.62
C TYR A 133 -4.11 -2.18 8.55
N GLY A 134 -4.28 -2.12 9.86
CA GLY A 134 -3.17 -2.36 10.79
C GLY A 134 -2.19 -1.20 10.76
N VAL A 135 -0.91 -1.48 10.98
CA VAL A 135 0.15 -0.45 11.04
C VAL A 135 1.23 -0.73 10.00
N VAL A 136 1.95 0.31 9.59
CA VAL A 136 3.11 0.15 8.73
C VAL A 136 4.19 -0.62 9.48
N VAL A 137 4.64 -1.74 8.91
CA VAL A 137 5.66 -2.60 9.51
C VAL A 137 6.95 -2.63 8.71
N ARG A 138 6.92 -2.33 7.41
CA ARG A 138 8.12 -2.29 6.55
C ARG A 138 8.00 -1.25 5.46
N PHE A 139 9.13 -0.62 5.13
CA PHE A 139 9.29 0.21 3.94
C PHE A 139 10.26 -0.45 2.97
N LEU A 140 9.95 -0.36 1.68
CA LEU A 140 10.85 -0.75 0.61
C LEU A 140 11.07 0.44 -0.32
N LYS A 141 12.23 0.50 -0.99
CA LYS A 141 12.54 1.50 -2.01
C LYS A 141 13.12 0.89 -3.28
N ARG A 142 12.90 1.54 -4.42
CA ARG A 142 13.60 1.26 -5.68
C ARG A 142 14.08 2.55 -6.33
N SER A 143 15.15 2.48 -7.12
CA SER A 143 15.60 3.63 -7.91
C SER A 143 14.60 3.92 -9.03
N MET A 144 14.31 5.20 -9.28
CA MET A 144 13.50 5.67 -10.41
C MET A 144 14.35 6.00 -11.65
N GLN A 145 15.64 5.66 -11.67
CA GLN A 145 16.48 5.89 -12.85
C GLN A 145 15.99 5.05 -14.03
N LYS A 146 15.71 5.72 -15.15
CA LYS A 146 15.39 5.12 -16.45
C LYS A 146 16.62 4.56 -17.12
#